data_AF-A0A4S4BGM5-F1
#
_entry.id   AF-A0A4S4BGM5-F1
#
_cell.length_a   1.000
_cell.length_b   1.000
_cell.length_c   1.000
_cell.angle_alpha   90.00
_cell.angle_beta   90.00
_cell.angle_gamma   90.00
#
_symmetry.space_group_name_H-M   'P 1'
#
loop_
_entity.id
_entity.type
_entity.pdbx_description
1 polymer ?
#
loop_
_entity_poly.entity_id
_entity_poly.type
_entity_poly.pdbx_seq_one_letter_code
_entity_poly.pdbx_strand_id
1 'polypeptide(L)'
;MKLNKVTLKRHLKQMNQEQLAELVVECFGIHKDVERFVSVKLLGQEAAEALFPEYRKKVVDQFFPERGYGKLKLKEAKKAIHDFNKLTGDSKRALELKFVYVENGIEFTRAYGDIDERFYNSVESVFSDIVREINDSDSEELFKQYEERIHNILERSAGTGWGFNESLYDAYSELSWV
;
A
#
# COMPACT_ATOMS: atom_id res chain seq x y z
N MET A 1 5.80 -35.96 -5.81
CA MET A 1 6.77 -35.14 -6.58
C MET A 1 6.26 -33.72 -6.63
N LYS A 2 7.04 -32.70 -6.21
CA LYS A 2 6.59 -31.30 -6.20
C LYS A 2 7.01 -30.61 -7.50
N LEU A 3 6.06 -30.03 -8.22
CA LEU A 3 6.33 -29.26 -9.44
C LEU A 3 7.16 -28.01 -9.08
N ASN A 4 8.26 -27.78 -9.80
CA ASN A 4 9.10 -26.56 -9.66
C ASN A 4 9.06 -25.72 -10.95
N LYS A 5 9.61 -24.49 -10.93
CA LYS A 5 9.58 -23.57 -12.08
C LYS A 5 10.21 -24.16 -13.35
N VAL A 6 11.29 -24.94 -13.22
CA VAL A 6 11.99 -25.54 -14.37
C VAL A 6 11.15 -26.66 -14.99
N THR A 7 10.63 -27.56 -14.16
CA THR A 7 9.79 -28.67 -14.61
C THR A 7 8.45 -28.17 -15.17
N LEU A 8 7.84 -27.16 -14.54
CA LEU A 8 6.64 -26.49 -15.06
C LEU A 8 6.87 -25.93 -16.46
N LYS A 9 7.94 -25.14 -16.66
CA LYS A 9 8.27 -24.59 -17.98
C LYS A 9 8.44 -25.67 -19.05
N ARG A 10 9.00 -26.83 -18.68
CA ARG A 10 9.15 -27.96 -19.61
C ARG A 10 7.79 -28.54 -20.01
N HIS A 11 6.86 -28.71 -19.06
CA HIS A 11 5.50 -29.17 -19.37
C HIS A 11 4.73 -28.16 -20.23
N LEU A 12 4.79 -26.86 -19.88
CA LEU A 12 4.11 -25.81 -20.65
C LEU A 12 4.59 -25.73 -22.10
N LYS A 13 5.88 -26.00 -22.38
CA LYS A 13 6.42 -26.04 -23.75
C LYS A 13 5.90 -27.19 -24.61
N GLN A 14 5.33 -28.22 -23.99
CA GLN A 14 4.76 -29.37 -24.69
C GLN A 14 3.27 -29.19 -24.99
N MET A 15 2.64 -28.18 -24.39
CA MET A 15 1.23 -27.85 -24.60
C MET A 15 1.05 -27.03 -25.87
N ASN A 16 -0.06 -27.24 -26.57
CA ASN A 16 -0.47 -26.38 -27.67
C ASN A 16 -1.13 -25.08 -27.13
N GLN A 17 -1.47 -24.17 -28.04
CA GLN A 17 -2.06 -22.88 -27.66
C GLN A 17 -3.41 -23.02 -26.94
N GLU A 18 -4.28 -23.94 -27.37
CA GLU A 18 -5.59 -24.17 -26.78
C GLU A 18 -5.47 -24.69 -25.34
N GLN A 19 -4.60 -25.68 -25.13
CA GLN A 19 -4.33 -26.25 -23.81
C GLN A 19 -3.73 -25.23 -22.84
N LEU A 20 -2.86 -24.34 -23.33
CA LEU A 20 -2.31 -23.25 -22.53
C LEU A 20 -3.39 -22.22 -22.15
N ALA A 21 -4.26 -21.87 -23.10
CA ALA A 21 -5.36 -20.94 -22.84
C ALA A 21 -6.34 -21.50 -21.81
N GLU A 22 -6.74 -22.77 -21.96
CA GLU A 22 -7.62 -23.46 -21.03
C GLU A 22 -7.02 -23.52 -19.62
N LEU A 23 -5.74 -23.89 -19.49
CA LEU A 23 -5.05 -23.90 -18.19
C LEU A 23 -5.02 -22.52 -17.52
N VAL A 24 -4.81 -21.44 -18.29
CA VAL A 24 -4.84 -20.07 -17.75
C VAL A 24 -6.24 -19.69 -17.29
N VAL A 25 -7.29 -20.03 -18.04
CA VAL A 25 -8.68 -19.77 -17.68
C VAL A 25 -9.08 -20.56 -16.42
N GLU A 26 -8.67 -21.82 -16.30
CA GLU A 26 -8.87 -22.59 -15.08
C GLU A 26 -8.16 -21.95 -13.89
N CYS A 27 -6.89 -21.55 -14.04
CA CYS A 27 -6.14 -20.89 -12.97
C CYS A 27 -6.79 -19.58 -12.55
N PHE A 28 -7.30 -18.80 -13.51
CA PHE A 28 -8.05 -17.56 -13.28
C PHE A 28 -9.30 -17.80 -12.43
N GLY A 29 -10.05 -18.86 -12.71
CA GLY A 29 -11.28 -19.19 -11.98
C GLY A 29 -11.07 -19.74 -10.56
N ILE A 30 -9.89 -20.28 -10.25
CA ILE A 30 -9.62 -20.95 -8.96
C ILE A 30 -9.16 -19.96 -7.89
N HIS A 31 -8.32 -18.98 -8.23
CA HIS A 31 -7.65 -18.12 -7.25
C HIS A 31 -7.75 -16.64 -7.59
N LYS A 32 -8.30 -15.86 -6.65
CA LYS A 32 -8.41 -14.39 -6.78
C LYS A 32 -7.07 -13.69 -7.06
N ASP A 33 -5.95 -14.18 -6.53
CA ASP A 33 -4.66 -13.56 -6.82
C ASP A 33 -4.21 -13.77 -8.27
N VAL A 34 -4.57 -14.91 -8.88
CA VAL A 34 -4.36 -15.15 -10.31
C VAL A 34 -5.32 -14.31 -11.13
N GLU A 35 -6.59 -14.25 -10.73
CA GLU A 35 -7.60 -13.38 -11.35
C GLU A 35 -7.09 -11.94 -11.44
N ARG A 36 -6.67 -11.36 -10.31
CA ARG A 36 -6.13 -10.00 -10.25
C ARG A 36 -4.88 -9.84 -11.12
N PHE A 37 -3.94 -10.79 -11.04
CA PHE A 37 -2.70 -10.73 -11.81
C PHE A 37 -2.97 -10.73 -13.32
N VAL A 38 -3.82 -11.63 -13.80
CA VAL A 38 -4.17 -11.73 -15.21
C VAL A 38 -4.96 -10.49 -15.65
N SER A 39 -5.94 -10.03 -14.85
CA SER A 39 -6.72 -8.83 -15.13
C SER A 39 -5.82 -7.60 -15.30
N VAL A 40 -4.87 -7.38 -14.38
CA VAL A 40 -3.91 -6.28 -14.52
C VAL A 40 -3.01 -6.46 -15.75
N LYS A 41 -2.56 -7.69 -16.05
CA LYS A 41 -1.70 -7.94 -17.21
C LYS A 41 -2.39 -7.75 -18.56
N LEU A 42 -3.71 -7.98 -18.63
CA LEU A 42 -4.46 -7.91 -19.88
C LEU A 42 -5.22 -6.59 -20.05
N LEU A 43 -5.75 -6.02 -18.96
CA LEU A 43 -6.57 -4.79 -18.98
C LEU A 43 -5.78 -3.55 -18.54
N GLY A 44 -4.57 -3.74 -18.01
CA GLY A 44 -3.67 -2.64 -17.64
C GLY A 44 -4.24 -1.76 -16.53
N GLN A 45 -4.19 -0.45 -16.78
CA GLN A 45 -4.48 0.57 -15.78
C GLN A 45 -5.90 0.47 -15.22
N GLU A 46 -6.92 0.23 -16.03
CA GLU A 46 -8.32 0.13 -15.60
C GLU A 46 -8.50 -0.94 -14.50
N ALA A 47 -7.91 -2.11 -14.70
CA ALA A 47 -7.94 -3.17 -13.69
C ALA A 47 -7.14 -2.79 -12.44
N ALA A 48 -6.01 -2.08 -12.57
CA ALA A 48 -5.27 -1.57 -11.42
C ALA A 48 -6.12 -0.60 -10.59
N GLU A 49 -6.87 0.32 -11.23
CA GLU A 49 -7.73 1.28 -10.53
C GLU A 49 -8.88 0.56 -9.79
N ALA A 50 -9.48 -0.46 -10.42
CA ALA A 50 -10.55 -1.25 -9.83
C ALA A 50 -10.12 -2.03 -8.57
N LEU A 51 -8.82 -2.33 -8.41
CA LEU A 51 -8.28 -2.99 -7.21
C LEU A 51 -8.06 -2.04 -6.04
N PHE A 52 -7.96 -0.73 -6.29
CA PHE A 52 -7.60 0.23 -5.25
C PHE A 52 -8.57 0.23 -4.05
N PRO A 53 -9.90 0.20 -4.20
CA PRO A 53 -10.82 0.15 -3.07
C PRO A 53 -10.61 -1.07 -2.17
N GLU A 54 -10.30 -2.24 -2.78
CA GLU A 54 -10.04 -3.48 -2.04
C GLU A 54 -8.78 -3.35 -1.19
N TYR A 55 -7.69 -2.83 -1.77
CA TYR A 55 -6.42 -2.65 -1.08
C TYR A 55 -6.48 -1.54 -0.04
N ARG A 56 -7.21 -0.46 -0.31
CA ARG A 56 -7.53 0.58 0.68
C ARG A 56 -8.25 -0.03 1.88
N LYS A 57 -9.27 -0.87 1.66
CA LYS A 57 -9.98 -1.56 2.73
C LYS A 57 -9.05 -2.47 3.54
N LYS A 58 -8.17 -3.23 2.88
CA LYS A 58 -7.17 -4.07 3.58
C LYS A 58 -6.28 -3.26 4.53
N VAL A 59 -5.88 -2.05 4.15
CA VAL A 59 -5.10 -1.13 5.01
C VAL A 59 -5.95 -0.62 6.16
N VAL A 60 -7.11 -0.02 5.86
CA VAL A 60 -8.00 0.59 6.87
C VAL A 60 -8.45 -0.41 7.91
N ASP A 61 -8.84 -1.63 7.51
CA ASP A 61 -9.33 -2.67 8.42
C ASP A 61 -8.28 -3.09 9.49
N GLN A 62 -6.99 -2.78 9.31
CA GLN A 62 -5.99 -3.04 10.35
C GLN A 62 -6.07 -2.03 11.52
N PHE A 63 -6.60 -0.84 11.26
CA PHE A 63 -6.80 0.23 12.24
C PHE A 63 -8.28 0.28 12.69
N PHE A 64 -9.21 0.30 11.74
CA PHE A 64 -10.64 0.45 11.97
C PHE A 64 -11.44 -0.61 11.19
N PRO A 65 -11.48 -1.87 11.67
CA PRO A 65 -12.29 -2.90 11.04
C PRO A 65 -13.78 -2.63 11.22
N GLU A 66 -14.59 -3.17 10.31
CA GLU A 66 -16.06 -3.03 10.35
C GLU A 66 -16.68 -3.60 11.64
N ARG A 67 -16.03 -4.59 12.25
CA ARG A 67 -16.49 -5.21 13.51
C ARG A 67 -15.32 -5.42 14.46
N GLY A 68 -15.51 -5.01 15.71
CA GLY A 68 -14.51 -5.13 16.78
C GLY A 68 -13.45 -4.03 16.72
N TYR A 69 -12.29 -4.30 17.30
CA TYR A 69 -11.19 -3.34 17.42
C TYR A 69 -10.08 -3.63 16.39
N GLY A 70 -9.37 -2.57 15.99
CA GLY A 70 -8.18 -2.66 15.16
C GLY A 70 -7.14 -3.56 15.81
N LYS A 71 -6.70 -4.59 15.07
CA LYS A 71 -5.66 -5.52 15.55
C LYS A 71 -4.25 -4.96 15.39
N LEU A 72 -4.12 -3.78 14.80
CA LEU A 72 -2.84 -3.12 14.49
C LEU A 72 -1.84 -4.08 13.85
N LYS A 73 -2.30 -4.87 12.87
CA LYS A 73 -1.41 -5.71 12.06
C LYS A 73 -0.69 -4.84 11.03
N LEU A 74 0.16 -3.95 11.51
CA LEU A 74 0.88 -2.95 10.70
C LEU A 74 1.68 -3.58 9.56
N LYS A 75 2.23 -4.79 9.80
CA LYS A 75 2.91 -5.58 8.76
C LYS A 75 1.97 -5.99 7.62
N GLU A 76 0.73 -6.37 7.91
CA GLU A 76 -0.25 -6.74 6.89
C GLU A 76 -0.74 -5.52 6.10
N ALA A 77 -0.92 -4.38 6.76
CA ALA A 77 -1.24 -3.13 6.08
C ALA A 77 -0.12 -2.70 5.12
N LYS A 78 1.14 -2.67 5.59
CA LYS A 78 2.30 -2.37 4.73
C LYS A 78 2.48 -3.39 3.59
N LYS A 79 2.21 -4.67 3.88
CA LYS A 79 2.22 -5.73 2.86
C LYS A 79 1.15 -5.49 1.80
N ALA A 80 -0.06 -5.06 2.17
CA ALA A 80 -1.10 -4.72 1.20
C ALA A 80 -0.64 -3.61 0.24
N ILE A 81 -0.01 -2.55 0.76
CA ILE A 81 0.56 -1.47 -0.06
C ILE A 81 1.62 -2.01 -1.03
N HIS A 82 2.57 -2.80 -0.52
CA HIS A 82 3.63 -3.39 -1.34
C HIS A 82 3.06 -4.33 -2.43
N ASP A 83 2.13 -5.21 -2.04
CA ASP A 83 1.51 -6.17 -2.95
C ASP A 83 0.70 -5.45 -4.03
N PHE A 84 0.01 -4.35 -3.70
CA PHE A 84 -0.67 -3.51 -4.69
C PHE A 84 0.33 -2.97 -5.70
N ASN A 85 1.36 -2.25 -5.25
CA ASN A 85 2.35 -1.64 -6.14
C ASN A 85 3.05 -2.67 -7.02
N LYS A 86 3.42 -3.82 -6.44
CA LYS A 86 4.07 -4.91 -7.18
C LYS A 86 3.16 -5.55 -8.22
N LEU A 87 1.86 -5.66 -7.91
CA LEU A 87 0.87 -6.26 -8.80
C LEU A 87 0.54 -5.32 -9.96
N THR A 88 0.30 -4.04 -9.67
CA THR A 88 -0.22 -3.04 -10.61
C THR A 88 0.86 -2.23 -11.32
N GLY A 89 1.98 -1.97 -10.65
CA GLY A 89 2.95 -0.95 -11.08
C GLY A 89 2.44 0.49 -10.92
N ASP A 90 1.27 0.70 -10.30
CA ASP A 90 0.67 2.02 -10.10
C ASP A 90 1.25 2.67 -8.84
N SER A 91 2.41 3.32 -9.01
CA SER A 91 3.12 4.02 -7.94
C SER A 91 2.29 5.17 -7.34
N LYS A 92 1.51 5.88 -8.16
CA LYS A 92 0.64 6.99 -7.71
C LYS A 92 -0.39 6.48 -6.71
N ARG A 93 -1.12 5.41 -7.02
CA ARG A 93 -2.09 4.82 -6.08
C ARG A 93 -1.44 4.08 -4.92
N ALA A 94 -0.22 3.57 -5.09
CA ALA A 94 0.53 3.03 -3.96
C ALA A 94 0.88 4.12 -2.93
N LEU A 95 1.28 5.31 -3.40
CA LEU A 95 1.51 6.50 -2.57
C LEU A 95 0.22 6.93 -1.85
N GLU A 96 -0.92 6.91 -2.53
CA GLU A 96 -2.25 7.14 -1.91
C GLU A 96 -2.54 6.18 -0.76
N LEU A 97 -2.21 4.89 -0.90
CA LEU A 97 -2.39 3.92 0.19
C LEU A 97 -1.46 4.18 1.37
N LYS A 98 -0.26 4.74 1.15
CA LYS A 98 0.64 5.16 2.24
C LYS A 98 0.06 6.33 3.01
N PHE A 99 -0.50 7.33 2.33
CA PHE A 99 -1.21 8.40 3.01
C PHE A 99 -2.38 7.86 3.86
N VAL A 100 -3.20 6.97 3.28
CA VAL A 100 -4.29 6.31 4.03
C VAL A 100 -3.75 5.61 5.28
N TYR A 101 -2.60 4.92 5.18
CA TYR A 101 -1.96 4.29 6.32
C TYR A 101 -1.59 5.30 7.43
N VAL A 102 -0.92 6.41 7.07
CA VAL A 102 -0.46 7.42 8.02
C VAL A 102 -1.64 8.12 8.69
N GLU A 103 -2.63 8.55 7.90
CA GLU A 103 -3.84 9.19 8.39
C GLU A 103 -4.60 8.30 9.38
N ASN A 104 -4.76 7.00 9.06
CA ASN A 104 -5.41 6.07 9.97
C ASN A 104 -4.57 5.81 11.22
N GLY A 105 -3.24 5.85 11.13
CA GLY A 105 -2.36 5.82 12.30
C GLY A 105 -2.63 7.01 13.24
N ILE A 106 -2.67 8.22 12.70
CA ILE A 106 -2.96 9.43 13.50
C ILE A 106 -4.36 9.35 14.12
N GLU A 107 -5.38 8.99 13.34
CA GLU A 107 -6.73 8.85 13.89
C GLU A 107 -6.81 7.75 14.96
N PHE A 108 -6.03 6.68 14.82
CA PHE A 108 -6.03 5.59 15.79
C PHE A 108 -5.49 6.03 17.14
N THR A 109 -4.34 6.71 17.20
CA THR A 109 -3.82 7.22 18.48
C THR A 109 -4.70 8.33 19.06
N ARG A 110 -5.34 9.15 18.22
CA ARG A 110 -6.31 10.15 18.70
C ARG A 110 -7.57 9.50 19.30
N ALA A 111 -8.02 8.38 18.75
CA ALA A 111 -9.20 7.68 19.22
C ALA A 111 -8.95 6.84 20.48
N TYR A 112 -7.77 6.25 20.62
CA TYR A 112 -7.47 5.26 21.67
C TYR A 112 -6.37 5.69 22.66
N GLY A 113 -5.76 6.86 22.47
CA GLY A 113 -4.67 7.38 23.28
C GLY A 113 -3.29 6.85 22.86
N ASP A 114 -2.36 6.86 23.79
CA ASP A 114 -1.00 6.36 23.59
C ASP A 114 -1.01 4.85 23.27
N ILE A 115 -0.25 4.44 22.25
CA ILE A 115 -0.23 3.05 21.78
C ILE A 115 1.04 2.33 22.25
N ASP A 116 2.08 2.26 21.40
CA ASP A 116 3.40 1.77 21.74
C ASP A 116 4.43 2.35 20.77
N GLU A 117 5.70 2.30 21.14
CA GLU A 117 6.81 2.80 20.31
C GLU A 117 6.81 2.17 18.91
N ARG A 118 6.50 0.87 18.82
CA ARG A 118 6.48 0.13 17.55
C ARG A 118 5.44 0.69 16.58
N PHE A 119 4.30 1.13 17.10
CA PHE A 119 3.26 1.77 16.32
C PHE A 119 3.73 3.10 15.76
N TYR A 120 4.25 4.00 16.61
CA TYR A 120 4.74 5.32 16.19
C TYR A 120 5.87 5.21 15.18
N ASN A 121 6.92 4.41 15.48
CA ASN A 121 8.01 4.12 14.55
C ASN A 121 7.50 3.61 13.20
N SER A 122 6.42 2.82 13.19
CA SER A 122 5.86 2.31 11.95
C SER A 122 5.03 3.34 11.17
N VAL A 123 4.41 4.32 11.82
CA VAL A 123 3.69 5.41 11.14
C VAL A 123 4.68 6.44 10.61
N GLU A 124 5.65 6.85 11.43
CA GLU A 124 6.77 7.71 11.05
C GLU A 124 7.49 7.14 9.82
N SER A 125 7.90 5.86 9.84
CA SER A 125 8.62 5.27 8.70
C SER A 125 7.84 5.31 7.38
N VAL A 126 6.51 5.19 7.42
CA VAL A 126 5.67 5.28 6.21
C VAL A 126 5.53 6.73 5.76
N PHE A 127 5.48 7.69 6.69
CA PHE A 127 5.49 9.11 6.36
C PHE A 127 6.83 9.56 5.77
N SER A 128 7.97 9.15 6.32
CA SER A 128 9.28 9.39 5.72
C SER A 128 9.38 8.77 4.32
N ASP A 129 8.80 7.58 4.10
CA ASP A 129 8.72 6.96 2.78
C ASP A 129 7.86 7.76 1.79
N ILE A 130 6.81 8.48 2.26
CA ILE A 130 6.01 9.40 1.44
C ILE A 130 6.85 10.60 1.03
N VAL A 131 7.52 11.25 1.98
CA VAL A 131 8.40 12.40 1.71
C VAL A 131 9.48 12.03 0.70
N ARG A 132 10.15 10.90 0.91
CA ARG A 132 11.18 10.40 -0.02
C ARG A 132 10.60 10.18 -1.42
N GLU A 133 9.44 9.55 -1.56
CA GLU A 133 8.84 9.33 -2.89
C GLU A 133 8.40 10.62 -3.58
N ILE A 134 7.97 11.65 -2.83
CA ILE A 134 7.67 12.96 -3.40
C ILE A 134 8.96 13.64 -3.88
N ASN A 135 10.03 13.63 -3.08
CA ASN A 135 11.33 14.15 -3.48
C ASN A 135 11.91 13.40 -4.68
N ASP A 136 11.89 12.06 -4.67
CA ASP A 136 12.40 11.21 -5.75
C ASP A 136 11.62 11.41 -7.06
N SER A 137 10.39 11.92 -7.01
CA SER A 137 9.61 12.27 -8.19
C SER A 137 10.10 13.53 -8.91
N ASP A 138 10.88 14.37 -8.21
CA ASP A 138 11.39 15.67 -8.68
C ASP A 138 10.27 16.55 -9.29
N SER A 139 9.05 16.46 -8.75
CA SER A 139 7.87 17.17 -9.24
C SER A 139 7.27 18.08 -8.17
N GLU A 140 7.43 19.39 -8.35
CA GLU A 140 6.78 20.40 -7.53
C GLU A 140 5.24 20.30 -7.63
N GLU A 141 4.71 19.90 -8.79
CA GLU A 141 3.28 19.69 -8.98
C GLU A 141 2.76 18.55 -8.12
N LEU A 142 3.52 17.45 -7.98
CA LEU A 142 3.16 16.35 -7.11
C LEU A 142 3.19 16.78 -5.64
N PHE A 143 4.20 17.55 -5.23
CA PHE A 143 4.24 18.14 -3.89
C PHE A 143 3.01 19.02 -3.64
N LYS A 144 2.71 19.98 -4.52
CA LYS A 144 1.52 20.85 -4.41
C LYS A 144 0.22 20.08 -4.37
N GLN A 145 0.14 18.93 -5.05
CA GLN A 145 -1.04 18.05 -5.00
C GLN A 145 -1.29 17.50 -3.58
N TYR A 146 -0.23 17.27 -2.79
CA TYR A 146 -0.33 16.67 -1.45
C TYR A 146 0.01 17.62 -0.30
N GLU A 147 0.43 18.85 -0.56
CA GLU A 147 0.87 19.82 0.44
C GLU A 147 -0.16 20.00 1.56
N GLU A 148 -1.41 20.32 1.21
CA GLU A 148 -2.49 20.49 2.18
C GLU A 148 -2.70 19.23 3.04
N ARG A 149 -2.59 18.06 2.41
CA ARG A 149 -2.76 16.78 3.10
C ARG A 149 -1.62 16.50 4.07
N ILE A 150 -0.40 16.86 3.70
CA ILE A 150 0.80 16.75 4.54
C ILE A 150 0.69 17.71 5.73
N HIS A 151 0.29 18.96 5.51
CA HIS A 151 0.08 19.92 6.61
C HIS A 151 -0.99 19.43 7.59
N ASN A 152 -2.10 18.88 7.09
CA ASN A 152 -3.13 18.29 7.94
C ASN A 152 -2.61 17.09 8.75
N ILE A 153 -1.71 16.27 8.21
CA ILE A 153 -1.04 15.19 8.97
C ILE A 153 -0.22 15.76 10.13
N LEU A 154 0.55 16.83 9.90
CA LEU A 154 1.37 17.47 10.92
C LEU A 154 0.51 18.15 12.00
N GLU A 155 -0.52 18.89 11.59
CA GLU A 155 -1.43 19.55 12.53
C GLU A 155 -2.17 18.53 13.40
N ARG A 156 -2.67 17.44 12.81
CA ARG A 156 -3.45 16.43 13.54
C ARG A 156 -2.62 15.54 14.44
N SER A 157 -1.31 15.41 14.18
CA SER A 157 -0.40 14.68 15.06
C SER A 157 0.10 15.53 16.24
N ALA A 158 -0.13 16.86 16.22
CA ALA A 158 0.28 17.76 17.29
C ALA A 158 -0.29 17.33 18.66
N GLY A 159 0.54 17.41 19.69
CA GLY A 159 0.17 17.00 21.05
C GLY A 159 0.13 15.50 21.29
N THR A 160 0.50 14.67 20.29
CA THR A 160 0.76 13.24 20.50
C THR A 160 2.09 13.08 21.24
N GLY A 161 2.17 12.14 22.17
CA GLY A 161 3.41 11.83 22.89
C GLY A 161 4.49 11.21 22.00
N TRP A 162 5.55 10.68 22.63
CA TRP A 162 6.61 9.90 21.98
C TRP A 162 7.55 10.67 21.04
N GLY A 163 7.48 12.00 20.98
CA GLY A 163 8.23 12.74 19.95
C GLY A 163 7.68 12.48 18.54
N PHE A 164 6.45 11.97 18.44
CA PHE A 164 5.86 11.51 17.18
C PHE A 164 5.64 12.68 16.23
N ASN A 165 5.10 13.79 16.71
CA ASN A 165 4.87 14.98 15.89
C ASN A 165 6.19 15.59 15.42
N GLU A 166 7.19 15.67 16.30
CA GLU A 166 8.53 16.14 16.00
C GLU A 166 9.18 15.28 14.91
N SER A 167 9.07 13.95 15.00
CA SER A 167 9.60 13.03 13.99
C SER A 167 8.93 13.19 12.63
N LEU A 168 7.62 13.48 12.59
CA LEU A 168 6.92 13.82 11.35
C LEU A 168 7.36 15.19 10.80
N TYR A 169 7.59 16.18 11.66
CA TYR A 169 8.12 17.48 11.24
C TYR A 169 9.55 17.38 10.69
N ASP A 170 10.41 16.57 11.31
CA ASP A 170 11.77 16.31 10.83
C ASP A 170 11.72 15.73 9.41
N ALA A 171 10.90 14.70 9.19
CA ALA A 171 10.68 14.14 7.85
C ALA A 171 10.12 15.19 6.88
N TYR A 172 9.12 16.00 7.28
CA TYR A 172 8.58 17.06 6.45
C TYR A 172 9.65 18.07 6.00
N SER A 173 10.57 18.43 6.89
CA SER A 173 11.65 19.39 6.59
C SER A 173 12.65 18.91 5.54
N GLU A 174 12.63 17.63 5.20
CA GLU A 174 13.44 17.07 4.11
C GLU A 174 12.83 17.29 2.72
N LEU A 175 11.58 17.75 2.61
CA LEU A 175 10.96 18.05 1.31
C LEU A 175 11.73 19.17 0.58
N SER A 176 11.95 19.01 -0.72
CA SER A 176 12.74 19.96 -1.51
C SER A 176 12.11 21.35 -1.69
N TRP A 177 10.82 21.50 -1.36
CA TRP A 177 10.01 22.69 -1.66
C TRP A 177 9.47 23.42 -0.42
N VAL A 178 9.92 23.06 0.78
CA VAL A 178 9.45 23.64 2.06
C VAL A 178 10.47 24.56 2.72
#